data_AF-K1SXG6-F1
#
_entry.id   AF-K1SXG6-F1
#
_cell.length_a   1.000
_cell.length_b   1.000
_cell.length_c   1.000
_cell.angle_alpha   90.00
_cell.angle_beta   90.00
_cell.angle_gamma   90.00
#
_symmetry.space_group_name_H-M   'P 1'
#
loop_
_entity.id
_entity.type
_entity.pdbx_description
1 polymer ?
#
loop_
_entity_poly.entity_id
_entity_poly.type
_entity_poly.pdbx_seq_one_letter_code
_entity_poly.pdbx_strand_id
1 'polypeptide(L)'
;MPPPVILPKVREQITDTPLDNLLFNGFYPAIYSGRNIPKFLYPAYMKTYLDKDVRDLLQIKDMMQFHTFIRLCAGRIGSLFKASELANEIGVSSHTVTAWLSVLQASYIVFLLPPYFENTRKRLTKTPKLYFTDTGLACHLLGIESPEQLARDKMRGALFENFIVTEALKRRYNQGKESNLYFYRDSNQNEVDLLLKKHSGLYGIEIKSAMTYHADFEKALKQMDGWVKETILGKAVAYAGTLENTAGEIKLLNYSHLDEVLA
;
A
#
# COMPACT_ATOMS: atom_id res chain seq x y z
N MET A 1 -2.28 13.82 12.33
CA MET A 1 -3.31 14.13 11.28
C MET A 1 -4.29 12.97 11.25
N PRO A 2 -5.61 13.17 11.05
CA PRO A 2 -6.54 12.05 10.86
C PRO A 2 -6.08 11.13 9.73
N PRO A 3 -6.37 9.82 9.79
CA PRO A 3 -5.98 8.87 8.76
C PRO A 3 -6.54 9.31 7.38
N PRO A 4 -5.85 8.98 6.27
CA PRO A 4 -6.33 9.30 4.93
C PRO A 4 -7.77 8.84 4.69
N VAL A 5 -8.52 9.58 3.88
CA VAL A 5 -9.91 9.22 3.55
C VAL A 5 -9.95 8.03 2.58
N ILE A 6 -11.06 7.30 2.60
CA ILE A 6 -11.35 6.22 1.64
C ILE A 6 -12.00 6.78 0.38
N LEU A 7 -11.75 6.15 -0.76
CA LEU A 7 -12.26 6.53 -2.08
C LEU A 7 -13.78 6.76 -2.09
N PRO A 8 -14.62 5.87 -1.49
CA PRO A 8 -16.07 6.07 -1.50
C PRO A 8 -16.53 7.36 -0.80
N LYS A 9 -15.76 7.88 0.17
CA LYS A 9 -16.11 9.12 0.90
C LYS A 9 -15.85 10.39 0.09
N VAL A 10 -15.04 10.31 -0.97
CA VAL A 10 -14.66 11.46 -1.80
C VAL A 10 -15.05 11.30 -3.27
N ARG A 11 -15.78 10.23 -3.60
CA ARG A 11 -16.09 9.82 -4.99
C ARG A 11 -16.63 10.96 -5.84
N GLU A 12 -17.59 11.72 -5.32
CA GLU A 12 -18.18 12.87 -6.03
C GLU A 12 -17.13 13.94 -6.38
N GLN A 13 -16.17 14.21 -5.50
CA GLN A 13 -15.13 15.23 -5.70
C GLN A 13 -14.06 14.80 -6.72
N ILE A 14 -13.98 13.51 -7.05
CA ILE A 14 -12.91 12.94 -7.86
C ILE A 14 -13.38 12.25 -9.14
N THR A 15 -14.68 12.30 -9.45
CA THR A 15 -15.32 11.55 -10.54
C THR A 15 -14.56 11.63 -11.87
N ASP A 16 -14.04 12.81 -12.23
CA ASP A 16 -13.31 13.05 -13.48
C ASP A 16 -11.80 13.23 -13.30
N THR A 17 -11.27 12.88 -12.12
CA THR A 17 -9.84 13.03 -11.84
C THR A 17 -9.07 11.80 -12.34
N PRO A 18 -8.06 11.98 -13.21
CA PRO A 18 -7.23 10.87 -13.67
C PRO A 18 -6.55 10.14 -12.51
N LEU A 19 -6.37 8.82 -12.63
CA LEU A 19 -5.76 7.99 -11.60
C LEU A 19 -4.41 8.54 -11.13
N ASP A 20 -3.55 8.97 -12.05
CA ASP A 20 -2.22 9.47 -11.69
C ASP A 20 -2.31 10.77 -10.89
N ASN A 21 -3.31 11.62 -11.14
CA ASN A 21 -3.58 12.79 -10.31
C ASN A 21 -4.03 12.39 -8.90
N LEU A 22 -4.84 11.33 -8.76
CA LEU A 22 -5.25 10.81 -7.46
C LEU A 22 -4.07 10.25 -6.68
N LEU A 23 -3.25 9.42 -7.32
CA LEU A 23 -2.07 8.82 -6.70
C LEU A 23 -1.06 9.90 -6.26
N PHE A 24 -0.82 10.89 -7.14
CA PHE A 24 0.08 12.01 -6.88
C PHE A 24 -0.41 12.92 -5.77
N ASN A 25 -1.70 13.27 -5.76
CA ASN A 25 -2.25 14.15 -4.75
C ASN A 25 -2.39 13.43 -3.41
N GLY A 26 -2.67 12.12 -3.39
CA GLY A 26 -2.91 11.37 -2.17
C GLY A 26 -4.29 11.61 -1.57
N PHE A 27 -4.53 11.04 -0.40
CA PHE A 27 -5.83 10.90 0.23
C PHE A 27 -5.94 11.58 1.61
N TYR A 28 -5.00 12.44 2.01
CA TYR A 28 -5.13 13.13 3.29
C TYR A 28 -6.38 14.03 3.34
N PRO A 29 -7.13 14.05 4.47
CA PRO A 29 -8.39 14.79 4.55
C PRO A 29 -8.26 16.30 4.27
N ALA A 30 -7.08 16.85 4.56
CA ALA A 30 -6.74 18.25 4.30
C ALA A 30 -6.91 18.64 2.82
N ILE A 31 -6.70 17.72 1.89
CA ILE A 31 -6.82 17.93 0.44
C ILE A 31 -8.29 18.13 0.05
N TYR A 32 -9.16 17.26 0.54
CA TYR A 32 -10.60 17.25 0.22
C TYR A 32 -11.44 18.20 1.07
N SER A 33 -10.82 18.84 2.07
CA SER A 33 -11.45 19.92 2.84
C SER A 33 -11.51 21.25 2.10
N GLY A 34 -10.88 21.37 0.93
CA GLY A 34 -10.78 22.60 0.14
C GLY A 34 -9.81 23.65 0.70
N ARG A 35 -9.06 23.31 1.77
CA ARG A 35 -8.19 24.27 2.49
C ARG A 35 -6.71 24.17 2.15
N ASN A 36 -6.27 23.14 1.42
CA ASN A 36 -4.86 22.90 1.15
C ASN A 36 -4.60 22.45 -0.28
N ILE A 37 -3.46 22.91 -0.82
CA ILE A 37 -2.90 22.45 -2.09
C ILE A 37 -1.92 21.32 -1.76
N PRO A 38 -2.05 20.11 -2.35
CA PRO A 38 -1.16 18.96 -2.05
C PRO A 38 0.33 19.29 -2.08
N LYS A 39 0.76 20.12 -3.04
CA LYS A 39 2.14 20.59 -3.19
C LYS A 39 2.72 21.27 -1.94
N PHE A 40 1.91 21.98 -1.17
CA PHE A 40 2.36 22.64 0.07
C PHE A 40 2.10 21.79 1.31
N LEU A 41 1.14 20.86 1.23
CA LEU A 41 0.75 20.00 2.34
C LEU A 41 1.90 19.08 2.79
N TYR A 42 2.49 18.31 1.86
CA TYR A 42 3.48 17.29 2.21
C TYR A 42 4.80 17.85 2.74
N PRO A 43 5.41 18.89 2.14
CA PRO A 43 6.60 19.52 2.71
C PRO A 43 6.34 20.08 4.11
N ALA A 44 5.19 20.74 4.31
CA ALA A 44 4.80 21.26 5.61
C ALA A 44 4.59 20.14 6.62
N TYR A 45 3.92 19.05 6.21
CA TYR A 45 3.68 17.87 7.04
C TYR A 45 4.98 17.22 7.53
N MET A 46 5.93 17.00 6.62
CA MET A 46 7.26 16.48 6.94
C MET A 46 7.98 17.38 7.96
N LYS A 47 8.05 18.68 7.67
CA LYS A 47 8.81 19.64 8.50
C LYS A 47 8.19 19.92 9.87
N THR A 48 6.87 19.85 10.00
CA THR A 48 6.17 20.29 11.23
C THR A 48 5.74 19.13 12.09
N TYR A 49 5.01 18.18 11.52
CA TYR A 49 4.38 17.10 12.27
C TYR A 49 5.37 15.96 12.44
N LEU A 50 5.93 15.47 11.34
CA LEU A 50 6.79 14.30 11.39
C LEU A 50 8.10 14.59 12.13
N ASP A 51 8.79 15.68 11.78
CA ASP A 51 10.06 16.02 12.42
C ASP A 51 9.93 16.28 13.93
N LYS A 52 8.82 16.88 14.36
CA LYS A 52 8.56 17.14 15.77
C LYS A 52 8.24 15.85 16.53
N ASP A 53 7.24 15.09 16.08
CA ASP A 53 6.80 13.87 16.75
C ASP A 53 7.91 12.82 16.80
N VAL A 54 8.66 12.67 15.71
CA VAL A 54 9.77 11.72 15.63
C VAL A 54 10.91 12.15 16.56
N ARG A 55 11.26 13.43 16.60
CA ARG A 55 12.32 13.93 17.47
C ARG A 55 11.97 13.74 18.95
N ASP A 56 10.71 14.03 19.31
CA ASP A 56 10.23 13.91 20.69
C ASP A 56 10.16 12.44 21.15
N LEU A 57 9.72 11.53 20.27
CA LEU A 57 9.56 10.10 20.60
C LEU A 57 10.87 9.29 20.57
N LEU A 58 11.78 9.60 19.65
CA LEU A 58 12.97 8.78 19.38
C LEU A 58 14.29 9.43 19.80
N GLN A 59 14.24 10.68 20.29
CA GLN A 59 15.42 11.47 20.60
C GLN A 59 16.45 11.43 19.47
N ILE A 60 15.97 11.52 18.22
CA ILE A 60 16.82 11.39 17.04
C ILE A 60 17.88 12.49 17.07
N LYS A 61 19.14 12.08 17.19
CA LYS A 61 20.29 12.99 17.19
C LYS A 61 20.53 13.59 15.81
N ASP A 62 20.35 12.81 14.76
CA ASP A 62 20.55 13.23 13.37
C ASP A 62 19.28 13.01 12.54
N MET A 63 18.55 14.11 12.28
CA MET A 63 17.35 14.09 11.44
C MET A 63 17.64 13.79 9.98
N MET A 64 18.87 14.02 9.51
CA MET A 64 19.24 13.74 8.13
C MET A 64 19.20 12.23 7.85
N GLN A 65 19.71 11.41 8.77
CA GLN A 65 19.64 9.95 8.65
C GLN A 65 18.19 9.44 8.65
N PHE A 66 17.31 10.06 9.45
CA PHE A 66 15.89 9.72 9.46
C PHE A 66 15.19 10.13 8.17
N HIS A 67 15.49 11.31 7.61
CA HIS A 67 14.96 11.73 6.31
C HIS A 67 15.43 10.81 5.19
N THR A 68 16.67 10.35 5.22
CA THR A 68 17.17 9.33 4.30
C THR A 68 16.40 8.02 4.48
N PHE A 69 16.20 7.56 5.72
CA PHE A 69 15.42 6.36 6.02
C PHE A 69 14.02 6.38 5.40
N ILE A 70 13.23 7.43 5.65
CA ILE A 70 11.86 7.47 5.15
C ILE A 70 11.79 7.59 3.62
N ARG A 71 12.77 8.24 2.97
CA ARG A 71 12.89 8.23 1.50
C ARG A 71 13.24 6.84 0.95
N LEU A 72 14.17 6.14 1.60
CA LEU A 72 14.53 4.78 1.24
C LEU A 72 13.37 3.79 1.42
N CYS A 73 12.51 4.03 2.41
CA CYS A 73 11.23 3.34 2.58
C CYS A 73 10.29 3.60 1.39
N ALA A 74 10.14 4.86 0.96
CA ALA A 74 9.28 5.20 -0.18
C ALA A 74 9.76 4.53 -1.48
N GLY A 75 11.08 4.44 -1.70
CA GLY A 75 11.67 3.68 -2.81
C GLY A 75 11.49 2.17 -2.76
N ARG A 76 10.93 1.62 -1.66
CA ARG A 76 10.76 0.17 -1.42
C ARG A 76 9.31 -0.21 -1.12
N ILE A 77 8.36 0.62 -1.52
CA ILE A 77 6.93 0.31 -1.45
C ILE A 77 6.64 -1.03 -2.13
N GLY A 78 5.79 -1.86 -1.52
CA GLY A 78 5.42 -3.19 -2.00
C GLY A 78 6.53 -4.24 -1.85
N SER A 79 7.72 -3.86 -1.37
CA SER A 79 8.84 -4.79 -1.16
C SER A 79 8.90 -5.29 0.28
N LEU A 80 9.55 -6.45 0.46
CA LEU A 80 9.81 -7.02 1.78
C LEU A 80 10.68 -6.08 2.62
N PHE A 81 10.22 -5.73 3.82
CA PHE A 81 10.94 -4.83 4.72
C PHE A 81 12.11 -5.54 5.41
N LYS A 82 13.34 -5.20 5.03
CA LYS A 82 14.56 -5.77 5.62
C LYS A 82 15.36 -4.69 6.35
N ALA A 83 15.21 -4.65 7.68
CA ALA A 83 15.85 -3.64 8.53
C ALA A 83 17.38 -3.59 8.35
N SER A 84 18.03 -4.74 8.18
CA SER A 84 19.48 -4.82 7.99
C SER A 84 19.97 -4.17 6.69
N GLU A 85 19.21 -4.27 5.60
CA GLU A 85 19.59 -3.65 4.33
C GLU A 85 19.53 -2.13 4.43
N LEU A 86 18.45 -1.59 5.01
CA LEU A 86 18.30 -0.15 5.25
C LEU A 86 19.35 0.37 6.24
N ALA A 87 19.60 -0.37 7.32
CA ALA A 87 20.58 0.00 8.34
C ALA A 87 21.99 0.17 7.74
N ASN A 88 22.40 -0.76 6.89
CA ASN A 88 23.68 -0.71 6.18
C ASN A 88 23.77 0.48 5.23
N GLU A 89 22.69 0.80 4.49
CA GLU A 89 22.66 1.92 3.56
C GLU A 89 22.72 3.29 4.26
N ILE A 90 22.12 3.41 5.44
CA ILE A 90 22.07 4.67 6.22
C ILE A 90 23.30 4.84 7.14
N GLY A 91 23.95 3.74 7.52
CA GLY A 91 25.04 3.75 8.51
C GLY A 91 24.54 3.80 9.96
N VAL A 92 23.45 3.08 10.27
CA VAL A 92 22.89 2.95 11.62
C VAL A 92 22.68 1.47 11.98
N SER A 93 22.23 1.18 13.20
CA SER A 93 21.91 -0.19 13.60
C SER A 93 20.54 -0.65 13.07
N SER A 94 20.36 -1.96 12.84
CA SER A 94 19.04 -2.54 12.52
C SER A 94 18.01 -2.23 13.61
N HIS A 95 18.42 -2.17 14.87
CA HIS A 95 17.54 -1.81 15.99
C HIS A 95 17.02 -0.37 15.84
N THR A 96 17.88 0.56 15.43
CA THR A 96 17.51 1.95 15.13
C THR A 96 16.47 2.02 14.01
N VAL A 97 16.70 1.29 12.90
CA VAL A 97 15.75 1.22 11.78
C VAL A 97 14.40 0.64 12.21
N THR A 98 14.40 -0.42 13.03
CA THR A 98 13.16 -1.00 13.57
C THR A 98 12.43 0.00 14.47
N ALA A 99 13.13 0.71 15.35
CA ALA A 99 12.53 1.72 16.22
C ALA A 99 11.91 2.88 15.40
N TRP A 100 12.62 3.35 14.36
CA TRP A 100 12.10 4.37 13.44
C TRP A 100 10.86 3.89 12.70
N LEU A 101 10.86 2.65 12.20
CA LEU A 101 9.68 2.07 11.56
C LEU A 101 8.50 1.98 12.54
N SER A 102 8.73 1.54 13.78
CA SER A 102 7.68 1.43 14.79
C SER A 102 7.00 2.78 15.06
N VAL A 103 7.76 3.88 15.07
CA VAL A 103 7.18 5.22 15.19
C VAL A 103 6.41 5.61 13.94
N LEU A 104 6.92 5.33 12.74
CA LEU A 104 6.14 5.57 11.51
C LEU A 104 4.82 4.78 11.49
N GLN A 105 4.81 3.55 12.01
CA GLN A 105 3.57 2.75 12.13
C GLN A 105 2.62 3.34 13.17
N ALA A 106 3.12 3.69 14.36
CA ALA A 106 2.32 4.29 15.42
C ALA A 106 1.72 5.65 15.01
N SER A 107 2.44 6.40 14.16
CA SER A 107 1.99 7.66 13.58
C SER A 107 1.14 7.50 12.31
N TYR A 108 0.77 6.26 11.94
CA TYR A 108 -0.01 5.94 10.74
C TYR A 108 0.57 6.48 9.44
N ILE A 109 1.90 6.53 9.32
CA ILE A 109 2.62 6.92 8.09
C ILE A 109 2.83 5.71 7.19
N VAL A 110 3.17 4.59 7.80
CA VAL A 110 3.46 3.34 7.09
C VAL A 110 2.65 2.19 7.68
N PHE A 111 2.45 1.18 6.86
CA PHE A 111 1.80 -0.07 7.19
C PHE A 111 2.68 -1.22 6.73
N LEU A 112 2.76 -2.27 7.56
CA LEU A 112 3.41 -3.52 7.20
C LEU A 112 2.34 -4.56 6.90
N LEU A 113 2.23 -4.97 5.64
CA LEU A 113 1.33 -6.04 5.22
C LEU A 113 2.00 -7.38 5.56
N PRO A 114 1.46 -8.17 6.52
CA PRO A 114 2.06 -9.44 6.90
C PRO A 114 1.90 -10.48 5.79
N PRO A 115 2.85 -11.43 5.65
CA PRO A 115 2.63 -12.59 4.82
C PRO A 115 1.55 -13.47 5.45
N TYR A 116 0.72 -14.08 4.63
CA TYR A 116 -0.18 -15.14 5.04
C TYR A 116 0.63 -16.42 5.21
N PHE A 117 0.48 -17.06 6.36
CA PHE A 117 1.09 -18.35 6.63
C PHE A 117 0.11 -19.30 7.27
N GLU A 118 0.07 -20.51 6.73
CA GLU A 118 -0.56 -21.66 7.36
C GLU A 118 0.52 -22.41 8.14
N ASN A 119 0.14 -23.15 9.19
CA ASN A 119 1.04 -24.02 9.98
C ASN A 119 1.58 -25.23 9.17
N THR A 120 1.85 -25.05 7.88
CA THR A 120 2.27 -26.09 6.95
C THR A 120 3.80 -26.12 6.84
N ARG A 121 4.35 -27.29 6.49
CA ARG A 121 5.79 -27.56 6.39
C ARG A 121 6.51 -26.77 5.28
N LYS A 122 5.82 -25.94 4.47
CA LYS A 122 6.44 -25.13 3.41
C LYS A 122 7.17 -23.93 4.04
N ARG A 123 8.37 -23.61 3.54
CA ARG A 123 9.14 -22.44 3.98
C ARG A 123 8.52 -21.18 3.38
N LEU A 124 7.71 -20.49 4.16
CA LEU A 124 7.10 -19.21 3.78
C LEU A 124 7.97 -18.03 4.18
N THR A 125 7.84 -16.93 3.43
CA THR A 125 8.41 -15.64 3.81
C THR A 125 7.74 -15.16 5.09
N LYS A 126 8.52 -14.77 6.10
CA LYS A 126 8.00 -14.17 7.36
C LYS A 126 8.09 -12.66 7.39
N THR A 127 8.84 -12.09 6.45
CA THR A 127 9.08 -10.65 6.36
C THR A 127 7.84 -9.97 5.76
N PRO A 128 7.29 -8.92 6.39
CA PRO A 128 6.17 -8.18 5.83
C PRO A 128 6.57 -7.29 4.65
N LYS A 129 5.60 -6.91 3.80
CA LYS A 129 5.77 -5.86 2.78
C LYS A 129 5.52 -4.47 3.38
N LEU A 130 6.29 -3.47 2.94
CA LEU A 130 6.15 -2.09 3.38
C LEU A 130 5.24 -1.28 2.45
N TYR A 131 4.29 -0.53 3.03
CA TYR A 131 3.46 0.44 2.32
C TYR A 131 3.37 1.76 3.09
N PHE A 132 3.13 2.86 2.40
CA PHE A 132 2.76 4.15 3.00
C PHE A 132 1.25 4.24 3.08
N THR A 133 0.69 4.83 4.13
CA THR A 133 -0.77 5.00 4.26
C THR A 133 -1.35 5.99 3.25
N ASP A 134 -0.51 6.85 2.67
CA ASP A 134 -0.87 7.88 1.71
C ASP A 134 0.12 7.91 0.53
N THR A 135 -0.39 7.82 -0.70
CA THR A 135 0.45 7.80 -1.92
C THR A 135 1.01 9.18 -2.29
N GLY A 136 0.35 10.27 -1.89
CA GLY A 136 0.87 11.61 -2.16
C GLY A 136 2.09 11.92 -1.30
N LEU A 137 2.09 11.46 -0.04
CA LEU A 137 3.30 11.50 0.80
C LEU A 137 4.43 10.67 0.20
N ALA A 138 4.12 9.46 -0.30
CA ALA A 138 5.11 8.63 -0.98
C ALA A 138 5.66 9.30 -2.24
N CYS A 139 4.81 9.92 -3.08
CA CYS A 139 5.24 10.68 -4.26
C CYS A 139 6.18 11.82 -3.88
N HIS A 140 5.84 12.58 -2.83
CA HIS A 140 6.69 13.65 -2.32
C HIS A 140 8.07 13.13 -1.87
N LEU A 141 8.11 12.00 -1.16
CA LEU A 141 9.36 11.39 -0.69
C LEU A 141 10.22 10.82 -1.83
N LEU A 142 9.58 10.37 -2.91
CA LEU A 142 10.24 9.91 -4.14
C LEU A 142 10.75 11.06 -5.02
N GLY A 143 10.40 12.31 -4.70
CA GLY A 143 10.76 13.47 -5.55
C GLY A 143 9.97 13.53 -6.85
N ILE A 144 8.76 12.95 -6.86
CA ILE A 144 7.83 13.08 -7.98
C ILE A 144 7.15 14.44 -7.85
N GLU A 145 7.23 15.27 -8.89
CA GLU A 145 6.77 16.66 -8.86
C GLU A 145 5.50 16.93 -9.68
N SER A 146 5.07 15.97 -10.51
CA SER A 146 3.80 16.08 -11.27
C SER A 146 3.14 14.73 -11.58
N PRO A 147 1.82 14.70 -11.88
CA PRO A 147 1.13 13.50 -12.35
C PRO A 147 1.71 12.93 -13.65
N GLU A 148 2.19 13.77 -14.56
CA GLU A 148 2.81 13.35 -15.82
C GLU A 148 4.15 12.65 -15.60
N GLN A 149 4.93 13.11 -14.62
CA GLN A 149 6.12 12.41 -14.16
C GLN A 149 5.74 11.06 -13.55
N LEU A 150 4.74 11.02 -12.66
CA LEU A 150 4.26 9.79 -12.05
C LEU A 150 3.82 8.76 -13.10
N ALA A 151 3.10 9.19 -14.14
CA ALA A 151 2.61 8.33 -15.21
C ALA A 151 3.73 7.53 -15.92
N ARG A 152 4.97 8.05 -15.90
CA ARG A 152 6.16 7.46 -16.53
C ARG A 152 7.16 6.89 -15.53
N ASP A 153 6.93 7.09 -14.24
CA ASP A 153 7.85 6.67 -13.19
C ASP A 153 7.83 5.15 -13.01
N LYS A 154 9.00 4.55 -12.78
CA LYS A 154 9.14 3.12 -12.50
C LYS A 154 8.35 2.69 -11.24
N MET A 155 8.14 3.60 -10.30
CA MET A 155 7.41 3.36 -9.05
C MET A 155 5.89 3.43 -9.23
N ARG A 156 5.37 3.82 -10.39
CA ARG A 156 3.92 3.95 -10.63
C ARG A 156 3.14 2.68 -10.27
N GLY A 157 3.66 1.52 -10.66
CA GLY A 157 3.05 0.23 -10.34
C GLY A 157 2.97 -0.02 -8.83
N ALA A 158 4.08 0.21 -8.11
CA ALA A 158 4.14 0.06 -6.66
C ALA A 158 3.25 1.08 -5.93
N LEU A 159 3.14 2.31 -6.43
CA LEU A 159 2.25 3.34 -5.88
C LEU A 159 0.77 3.00 -6.10
N PHE A 160 0.44 2.41 -7.24
CA PHE A 160 -0.91 1.89 -7.48
C PHE A 160 -1.24 0.72 -6.55
N GLU A 161 -0.32 -0.25 -6.40
CA GLU A 161 -0.47 -1.35 -5.43
C GLU A 161 -0.65 -0.82 -4.00
N ASN A 162 0.17 0.15 -3.60
CA ASN A 162 0.06 0.84 -2.33
C ASN A 162 -1.33 1.45 -2.13
N PHE A 163 -1.84 2.14 -3.14
CA PHE A 163 -3.18 2.73 -3.09
C PHE A 163 -4.25 1.65 -2.85
N ILE A 164 -4.24 0.54 -3.58
CA ILE A 164 -5.22 -0.54 -3.38
C ILE A 164 -5.12 -1.17 -1.99
N VAL A 165 -3.89 -1.51 -1.54
CA VAL A 165 -3.66 -2.14 -0.23
C VAL A 165 -4.11 -1.22 0.91
N THR A 166 -3.77 0.07 0.83
CA THR A 166 -4.19 1.03 1.85
C THR A 166 -5.67 1.34 1.79
N GLU A 167 -6.29 1.32 0.62
CA GLU A 167 -7.74 1.46 0.49
C GLU A 167 -8.47 0.31 1.19
N ALA A 168 -8.01 -0.93 0.99
CA ALA A 168 -8.50 -2.09 1.72
C ALA A 168 -8.31 -1.93 3.25
N LEU A 169 -7.14 -1.48 3.70
CA LEU A 169 -6.83 -1.28 5.12
C LEU A 169 -7.75 -0.23 5.75
N LYS A 170 -7.82 0.95 5.15
CA LYS A 170 -8.65 2.06 5.64
C LYS A 170 -10.12 1.64 5.70
N ARG A 171 -10.59 0.86 4.73
CA ARG A 171 -11.99 0.38 4.70
C ARG A 171 -12.29 -0.58 5.85
N ARG A 172 -11.34 -1.46 6.22
CA ARG A 172 -11.46 -2.32 7.40
C ARG A 172 -11.61 -1.50 8.68
N TYR A 173 -10.72 -0.53 8.88
CA TYR A 173 -10.77 0.34 10.06
C TYR A 173 -12.02 1.23 10.10
N ASN A 174 -12.50 1.75 8.96
CA ASN A 174 -13.75 2.51 8.91
C ASN A 174 -14.99 1.66 9.29
N GLN A 175 -14.89 0.33 9.22
CA GLN A 175 -15.93 -0.60 9.67
C GLN A 175 -15.68 -1.12 11.10
N GLY A 176 -14.70 -0.59 11.82
CA GLY A 176 -14.33 -1.06 13.16
C GLY A 176 -13.73 -2.48 13.18
N LYS A 177 -13.21 -2.96 12.05
CA LYS A 177 -12.57 -4.28 11.94
C LYS A 177 -11.06 -4.15 12.01
N GLU A 178 -10.40 -5.18 12.54
CA GLU A 178 -8.97 -5.39 12.35
C GLU A 178 -8.61 -5.49 10.85
N SER A 179 -7.32 -5.31 10.52
CA SER A 179 -6.86 -5.36 9.13
C SER A 179 -7.27 -6.67 8.44
N ASN A 180 -6.87 -7.82 8.99
CA ASN A 180 -7.07 -9.15 8.37
C ASN A 180 -6.63 -9.20 6.89
N LEU A 181 -5.66 -8.35 6.53
CA LEU A 181 -5.05 -8.28 5.21
C LEU A 181 -3.68 -8.95 5.26
N TYR A 182 -3.37 -9.70 4.22
CA TYR A 182 -2.09 -10.37 4.05
C TYR A 182 -1.64 -10.30 2.59
N PHE A 183 -0.43 -10.73 2.30
CA PHE A 183 -0.03 -11.16 0.95
C PHE A 183 0.40 -12.63 1.01
N TYR A 184 0.39 -13.36 -0.11
CA TYR A 184 0.99 -14.70 -0.14
C TYR A 184 2.31 -14.66 -0.89
N ARG A 185 3.36 -15.31 -0.36
CA ARG A 185 4.58 -15.59 -1.12
C ARG A 185 5.28 -16.85 -0.62
N ASP A 186 5.57 -17.78 -1.52
CA ASP A 186 6.36 -18.98 -1.21
C ASP A 186 7.82 -18.90 -1.70
N SER A 187 8.58 -19.96 -1.41
CA SER A 187 9.99 -20.08 -1.81
C SER A 187 10.19 -20.11 -3.33
N ASN A 188 9.17 -20.52 -4.09
CA ASN A 188 9.20 -20.60 -5.55
C ASN A 188 8.83 -19.26 -6.20
N GLN A 189 8.69 -18.19 -5.41
CA GLN A 189 8.31 -16.85 -5.88
C GLN A 189 6.88 -16.78 -6.45
N ASN A 190 6.03 -17.75 -6.14
CA ASN A 190 4.60 -17.60 -6.38
C ASN A 190 4.07 -16.56 -5.41
N GLU A 191 3.31 -15.59 -5.92
CA GLU A 191 2.84 -14.44 -5.15
C GLU A 191 1.36 -14.16 -5.44
N VAL A 192 0.62 -13.75 -4.41
CA VAL A 192 -0.70 -13.11 -4.55
C VAL A 192 -0.61 -11.79 -3.78
N ASP A 193 -0.88 -10.69 -4.49
CA ASP A 193 -0.57 -9.34 -4.00
C ASP A 193 -1.31 -8.98 -2.70
N LEU A 194 -2.60 -9.34 -2.61
CA LEU A 194 -3.43 -9.06 -1.45
C LEU A 194 -4.40 -10.21 -1.17
N LEU A 195 -4.46 -10.62 0.09
CA LEU A 195 -5.41 -11.58 0.63
C LEU A 195 -6.24 -10.91 1.71
N LEU A 196 -7.56 -11.02 1.59
CA LEU A 196 -8.50 -10.64 2.64
C LEU A 196 -8.97 -11.90 3.36
N LYS A 197 -8.60 -12.02 4.63
CA LYS A 197 -9.05 -13.10 5.51
C LYS A 197 -10.44 -12.81 6.06
N LYS A 198 -11.40 -13.66 5.71
CA LYS A 198 -12.75 -13.70 6.29
C LYS A 198 -12.86 -14.90 7.24
N HIS A 199 -13.96 -14.99 7.97
CA HIS A 199 -14.16 -16.09 8.93
C HIS A 199 -14.13 -17.47 8.27
N SER A 200 -14.68 -17.59 7.05
CA SER A 200 -14.86 -18.86 6.34
C SER A 200 -13.80 -19.16 5.27
N GLY A 201 -12.79 -18.30 5.11
CA GLY A 201 -11.83 -18.45 4.01
C GLY A 201 -11.09 -17.17 3.63
N LEU A 202 -10.40 -17.24 2.50
CA LEU A 202 -9.61 -16.16 1.93
C LEU A 202 -10.25 -15.63 0.64
N TYR A 203 -10.14 -14.33 0.43
CA TYR A 203 -10.39 -13.70 -0.87
C TYR A 203 -9.07 -13.23 -1.46
N GLY A 204 -8.72 -13.74 -2.65
CA GLY A 204 -7.47 -13.41 -3.34
C GLY A 204 -7.62 -12.23 -4.29
N ILE A 205 -6.68 -11.30 -4.27
CA ILE A 205 -6.69 -10.10 -5.11
C ILE A 205 -5.31 -9.94 -5.77
N GLU A 206 -5.30 -9.88 -7.09
CA GLU A 206 -4.14 -9.49 -7.89
C GLU A 206 -4.26 -8.01 -8.27
N ILE A 207 -3.18 -7.25 -8.19
CA ILE A 207 -3.18 -5.81 -8.43
C ILE A 207 -2.35 -5.48 -9.68
N LYS A 208 -2.94 -4.74 -10.62
CA LYS A 208 -2.30 -4.39 -11.89
C LYS A 208 -2.52 -2.93 -12.26
N SER A 209 -1.45 -2.14 -12.32
CA SER A 209 -1.53 -0.72 -12.70
C SER A 209 -1.77 -0.47 -14.19
N ALA A 210 -1.85 -1.53 -15.00
CA ALA A 210 -2.06 -1.47 -16.43
C ALA A 210 -3.51 -1.10 -16.78
N MET A 211 -3.68 -0.32 -17.85
CA MET A 211 -5.01 0.04 -18.38
C MET A 211 -5.60 -1.05 -19.29
N THR A 212 -4.74 -1.77 -20.01
CA THR A 212 -5.17 -2.85 -20.90
C THR A 212 -5.14 -4.16 -20.14
N TYR A 213 -6.23 -4.93 -20.26
CA TYR A 213 -6.30 -6.26 -19.68
C TYR A 213 -5.41 -7.24 -20.47
N HIS A 214 -4.72 -8.12 -19.74
CA HIS A 214 -4.00 -9.26 -20.28
C HIS A 214 -4.38 -10.52 -19.49
N ALA A 215 -4.55 -11.64 -20.19
CA ALA A 215 -4.94 -12.91 -19.57
C ALA A 215 -3.98 -13.38 -18.46
N ASP A 216 -2.70 -12.98 -18.54
CA ASP A 216 -1.70 -13.28 -17.52
C ASP A 216 -1.96 -12.60 -16.17
N PHE A 217 -2.83 -11.59 -16.10
CA PHE A 217 -3.23 -10.97 -14.83
C PHE A 217 -3.93 -11.97 -13.91
N GLU A 218 -4.57 -12.99 -14.49
CA GLU A 218 -5.29 -14.01 -13.73
C GLU A 218 -4.39 -15.20 -13.35
N LYS A 219 -3.16 -15.27 -13.87
CA LYS A 219 -2.31 -16.46 -13.78
C LYS A 219 -2.06 -16.89 -12.34
N ALA A 220 -1.69 -15.95 -11.47
CA ALA A 220 -1.44 -16.24 -10.06
C ALA A 220 -2.72 -16.72 -9.34
N LEU A 221 -3.84 -16.05 -9.58
CA LEU A 221 -5.13 -16.39 -8.97
C LEU A 221 -5.68 -17.75 -9.45
N LYS A 222 -5.42 -18.15 -10.69
CA LYS A 222 -5.74 -19.50 -11.21
C LYS A 222 -4.92 -20.60 -10.54
N GLN A 223 -3.72 -20.29 -10.09
CA GLN A 223 -2.80 -21.25 -9.47
C GLN A 223 -2.88 -21.25 -7.93
N MET A 224 -3.51 -20.22 -7.35
CA MET A 224 -3.61 -19.99 -5.91
C MET A 224 -4.16 -21.19 -5.12
N ASP A 225 -5.11 -21.94 -5.66
CA ASP A 225 -5.70 -23.11 -4.97
C ASP A 225 -4.68 -24.23 -4.74
N GLY A 226 -3.60 -24.28 -5.53
CA GLY A 226 -2.49 -25.22 -5.31
C GLY A 226 -1.47 -24.74 -4.28
N TRP A 227 -1.57 -23.49 -3.86
CA TRP A 227 -0.60 -22.82 -2.99
C TRP A 227 -1.10 -22.71 -1.55
N VAL A 228 -2.39 -22.41 -1.40
CA VAL A 228 -3.07 -22.10 -0.15
C VAL A 228 -4.07 -23.22 0.17
N LYS A 229 -4.12 -23.71 1.42
CA LYS A 229 -5.04 -24.79 1.81
C LYS A 229 -6.36 -24.29 2.33
N GLU A 230 -6.39 -23.10 2.89
CA GLU A 230 -7.63 -22.48 3.32
C GLU A 230 -8.59 -22.28 2.13
N THR A 231 -9.89 -22.43 2.40
CA THR A 231 -10.95 -22.25 1.42
C THR A 231 -10.87 -20.87 0.75
N ILE A 232 -10.82 -20.85 -0.57
CA ILE A 232 -10.87 -19.62 -1.37
C ILE A 232 -12.33 -19.26 -1.62
N LEU A 233 -12.76 -18.12 -1.09
CA LEU A 233 -14.13 -17.61 -1.19
C LEU A 233 -14.38 -16.86 -2.51
N GLY A 234 -13.31 -16.35 -3.12
CA GLY A 234 -13.38 -15.59 -4.36
C GLY A 234 -12.03 -15.01 -4.74
N LYS A 235 -11.94 -14.57 -6.00
CA LYS A 235 -10.74 -14.05 -6.63
C LYS A 235 -11.08 -12.79 -7.42
N ALA A 236 -10.20 -11.81 -7.42
CA ALA A 236 -10.37 -10.61 -8.25
C ALA A 236 -9.05 -10.05 -8.76
N VAL A 237 -9.07 -9.54 -9.98
CA VAL A 237 -8.02 -8.64 -10.50
C VAL A 237 -8.51 -7.21 -10.30
N ALA A 238 -7.77 -6.44 -9.50
CA ALA A 238 -7.93 -5.01 -9.32
C ALA A 238 -6.99 -4.26 -10.27
N TYR A 239 -7.53 -3.50 -11.22
CA TYR A 239 -6.68 -2.86 -12.22
C TYR A 239 -7.12 -1.46 -12.66
N ALA A 240 -6.27 -0.78 -13.45
CA ALA A 240 -6.48 0.60 -13.87
C ALA A 240 -7.33 0.76 -15.15
N GLY A 241 -7.75 -0.34 -15.78
CA GLY A 241 -8.56 -0.30 -17.00
C GLY A 241 -10.06 -0.23 -16.76
N THR A 242 -10.81 -0.09 -17.84
CA THR A 242 -12.28 0.14 -17.82
C THR A 242 -13.10 -1.11 -18.18
N LEU A 243 -12.47 -2.17 -18.68
CA LEU A 243 -13.12 -3.44 -18.97
C LEU A 243 -13.35 -4.20 -17.65
N GLU A 244 -14.62 -4.43 -17.30
CA GLU A 244 -14.97 -5.22 -16.12
C GLU A 244 -15.67 -6.51 -16.51
N ASN A 245 -15.46 -7.56 -15.72
CA ASN A 245 -16.17 -8.83 -15.83
C ASN A 245 -16.37 -9.42 -14.44
N THR A 246 -17.62 -9.52 -14.01
CA THR A 246 -17.99 -10.05 -12.69
C THR A 246 -18.65 -11.43 -12.74
N ALA A 247 -18.87 -11.98 -13.94
CA ALA A 247 -19.54 -13.26 -14.15
C ALA A 247 -18.59 -14.47 -14.13
N GLY A 248 -17.29 -14.25 -14.29
CA GLY A 248 -16.26 -15.29 -14.26
C GLY A 248 -15.87 -15.75 -12.85
N GLU A 249 -15.09 -16.84 -12.78
CA GLU A 249 -14.50 -17.34 -11.51
C GLU A 249 -13.58 -16.29 -10.86
N ILE A 250 -12.88 -15.52 -11.70
CA ILE A 250 -12.04 -14.39 -11.28
C ILE A 250 -12.73 -13.12 -11.77
N LYS A 251 -13.10 -12.24 -10.84
CA LYS A 251 -13.68 -10.94 -11.17
C LYS A 251 -12.59 -10.01 -11.71
N LEU A 252 -12.81 -9.38 -12.86
CA LEU A 252 -11.99 -8.27 -13.34
C LEU A 252 -12.68 -6.95 -12.97
N LEU A 253 -12.04 -6.14 -12.13
CA LEU A 253 -12.62 -4.93 -11.57
C LEU A 253 -11.69 -3.73 -11.72
N ASN A 254 -12.25 -2.61 -12.16
CA ASN A 254 -11.60 -1.32 -12.05
C ASN A 254 -11.35 -1.00 -10.56
N TYR A 255 -10.22 -0.37 -10.27
CA TYR A 255 -9.83 -0.02 -8.90
C TYR A 255 -10.90 0.74 -8.11
N SER A 256 -11.74 1.53 -8.79
CA SER A 256 -12.78 2.34 -8.15
C SER A 256 -14.03 1.54 -7.76
N HIS A 257 -14.13 0.28 -8.20
CA HIS A 257 -15.28 -0.61 -7.99
C HIS A 257 -14.96 -1.81 -7.08
N LEU A 258 -13.85 -1.76 -6.33
CA LEU A 258 -13.47 -2.82 -5.39
C LEU A 258 -14.37 -2.93 -4.14
N ASP A 259 -15.40 -2.08 -4.04
CA ASP A 259 -16.31 -2.02 -2.92
C ASP A 259 -16.99 -3.36 -2.62
N GLU A 260 -17.34 -4.12 -3.66
CA GLU A 260 -18.01 -5.43 -3.52
C GLU A 260 -17.08 -6.50 -2.95
N VAL A 261 -15.79 -6.42 -3.28
CA VAL A 261 -14.77 -7.40 -2.89
C VAL A 261 -14.25 -7.12 -1.49
N LEU A 262 -14.04 -5.85 -1.19
CA LEU A 262 -13.46 -5.40 0.08
C LEU A 262 -14.51 -5.27 1.20
N ALA A 263 -15.77 -5.64 0.98
CA ALA A 263 -16.83 -5.57 1.99
C ALA A 263 -16.62 -6.61 3.12
#